data_AF-A0A3B1B8N7-F1
#
_entry.id   AF-A0A3B1B8N7-F1
#
_cell.length_a   1.000
_cell.length_b   1.000
_cell.length_c   1.000
_cell.angle_alpha   90.00
_cell.angle_beta   90.00
_cell.angle_gamma   90.00
#
_symmetry.space_group_name_H-M   'P 1'
#
loop_
_entity.id
_entity.type
_entity.pdbx_description
1 polymer ?
#
loop_
_entity_poly.entity_id
_entity_poly.type
_entity_poly.pdbx_seq_one_letter_code
_entity_poly.pdbx_strand_id
1 'polypeptide(L)'
;MPQGTHAFIDEQTCIGCTLCIQVCPVDAILGAAKRMHTVITQECTGCRDCIAPCPVDCIEMLPFKNQAWTPAQEQQRVDRAEHRRKSRDARLERLKLERKTRLQQKQATLKKGSTVGDAKKAAIEAAIKRAAAKKSAMQTRPRNTDNLTPAQQAQVDAANTRRTKL
;
A
#
# COMPACT_ATOMS: atom_id res chain seq x y z
N MET A 1 39.02 20.00 8.27
CA MET A 1 37.76 20.34 7.56
C MET A 1 37.04 19.03 7.29
N PRO A 2 35.92 18.70 7.96
CA PRO A 2 35.23 17.46 7.62
C PRO A 2 34.65 17.64 6.23
N GLN A 3 35.22 16.93 5.26
CA GLN A 3 34.70 16.88 3.90
C GLN A 3 33.28 16.29 4.02
N GLY A 4 32.25 17.08 3.74
CA GLY A 4 30.89 16.56 3.75
C GLY A 4 30.74 15.42 2.76
N THR A 5 29.79 14.52 3.00
CA THR A 5 29.46 13.42 2.08
C THR A 5 28.09 13.65 1.47
N HIS A 6 27.87 13.18 0.25
CA HIS A 6 26.56 13.11 -0.40
C HIS A 6 26.22 11.67 -0.73
N ALA A 7 24.92 11.39 -0.86
CA ALA A 7 24.46 10.12 -1.39
C ALA A 7 24.69 10.07 -2.91
N PHE A 8 25.14 8.92 -3.39
CA PHE A 8 25.26 8.54 -4.78
C PHE A 8 24.41 7.29 -5.00
N ILE A 9 23.65 7.24 -6.10
CA ILE A 9 22.79 6.10 -6.43
C ILE A 9 23.38 5.44 -7.67
N ASP A 10 23.68 4.15 -7.58
CA ASP A 10 24.08 3.35 -8.74
C ASP A 10 22.86 3.10 -9.64
N GLU A 11 22.86 3.73 -10.81
CA GLU A 11 21.78 3.68 -11.78
C GLU A 11 21.58 2.29 -12.38
N GLN A 12 22.63 1.45 -12.42
CA GLN A 12 22.53 0.09 -12.96
C GLN A 12 21.79 -0.86 -12.01
N THR A 13 21.92 -0.64 -10.70
CA THR A 13 21.28 -1.46 -9.66
C THR A 13 19.92 -0.89 -9.24
N CYS A 14 19.66 0.40 -9.48
CA CYS A 14 18.43 1.06 -9.04
C CYS A 14 17.16 0.56 -9.77
N ILE A 15 16.24 -0.06 -9.03
CA ILE A 15 14.97 -0.57 -9.56
C ILE A 15 13.82 0.47 -9.60
N GLY A 16 14.04 1.69 -9.13
CA GLY A 16 12.99 2.72 -9.12
C GLY A 16 11.86 2.49 -8.10
N CYS A 17 12.17 1.96 -6.89
CA CYS A 17 11.17 1.66 -5.85
C CYS A 17 10.56 2.89 -5.13
N THR A 18 11.14 4.07 -5.30
CA THR A 18 10.76 5.38 -4.70
C THR A 18 10.88 5.51 -3.18
N LEU A 19 11.34 4.49 -2.45
CA LEU A 19 11.46 4.53 -0.98
C LEU A 19 12.46 5.60 -0.51
N CYS A 20 13.59 5.75 -1.20
CA CYS A 20 14.60 6.76 -0.89
C CYS A 20 14.06 8.21 -1.03
N ILE A 21 13.16 8.47 -1.99
CA ILE A 21 12.51 9.78 -2.18
C ILE A 21 11.57 10.11 -1.02
N GLN A 22 10.89 9.10 -0.47
CA GLN A 22 9.93 9.30 0.61
C GLN A 22 10.60 9.70 1.93
N VAL A 23 11.82 9.21 2.16
CA VAL A 23 12.55 9.49 3.40
C VAL A 23 13.48 10.70 3.32
N CYS A 24 13.83 11.18 2.11
CA CYS A 24 14.72 12.32 1.96
C CYS A 24 14.08 13.59 2.56
N PRO A 25 14.64 14.19 3.64
CA PRO A 25 14.01 15.32 4.33
C PRO A 25 14.05 16.61 3.50
N VAL A 26 15.00 16.71 2.58
CA VAL A 26 15.25 17.91 1.75
C VAL A 26 14.85 17.72 0.29
N ASP A 27 14.23 16.58 -0.05
CA ASP A 27 13.83 16.26 -1.43
C ASP A 27 14.99 16.35 -2.46
N ALA A 28 16.19 15.94 -2.06
CA ALA A 28 17.39 15.97 -2.92
C ALA A 28 17.46 14.81 -3.95
N ILE A 29 16.57 13.82 -3.87
CA ILE A 29 16.55 12.66 -4.76
C ILE A 29 15.44 12.84 -5.79
N LEU A 30 15.79 12.73 -7.07
CA LEU A 30 14.86 12.81 -8.20
C LEU A 30 14.70 11.46 -8.87
N GLY A 31 13.53 11.23 -9.46
CA GLY A 31 13.23 10.08 -10.30
C GLY A 31 11.74 9.73 -10.22
N ALA A 32 11.38 8.57 -10.75
CA ALA A 32 9.99 8.13 -10.81
C ALA A 32 9.89 6.63 -10.56
N ALA A 33 8.67 6.16 -10.29
CA ALA A 33 8.41 4.73 -10.14
C ALA A 33 8.88 3.97 -11.39
N LYS A 34 9.64 2.88 -11.17
CA LYS A 34 10.24 2.04 -12.22
C LYS A 34 11.24 2.79 -13.13
N ARG A 35 11.80 3.90 -12.66
CA ARG A 35 12.88 4.65 -13.32
C ARG A 35 14.04 4.83 -12.34
N MET A 36 15.26 4.92 -12.87
CA MET A 36 16.45 5.20 -12.05
C MET A 36 16.29 6.53 -11.31
N HIS A 37 16.81 6.56 -10.08
CA HIS A 37 16.84 7.79 -9.28
C HIS A 37 18.24 8.38 -9.30
N THR A 38 18.32 9.70 -9.17
CA THR A 38 19.57 10.46 -9.15
C THR A 38 19.54 11.47 -8.01
N VAL A 39 20.70 11.71 -7.38
CA VAL A 39 20.83 12.67 -6.28
C VAL A 39 21.31 14.02 -6.81
N ILE A 40 20.62 15.10 -6.45
CA ILE A 40 21.10 16.46 -6.64
C ILE A 40 22.12 16.74 -5.53
N THR A 41 23.40 16.58 -5.83
CA THR A 41 24.49 16.67 -4.85
C THR A 41 24.50 17.98 -4.07
N GLN A 42 24.16 19.10 -4.73
CA GLN A 42 24.12 20.43 -4.12
C GLN A 42 23.04 20.60 -3.04
N GLU A 43 22.01 19.77 -3.07
CA GLU A 43 20.88 19.80 -2.12
C GLU A 43 20.98 18.67 -1.09
N CYS A 44 21.86 17.69 -1.31
CA CYS A 44 22.08 16.60 -0.38
C CYS A 44 22.84 17.11 0.86
N THR A 45 22.27 16.88 2.04
CA THR A 45 22.89 17.21 3.33
C THR A 45 23.80 16.11 3.87
N GLY A 46 23.76 14.92 3.27
CA GLY A 46 24.52 13.77 3.74
C GLY A 46 23.96 13.09 5.00
N CYS A 47 22.66 13.23 5.29
CA CYS A 47 22.01 12.67 6.48
C CYS A 47 21.91 11.14 6.52
N ARG A 48 22.03 10.46 5.36
CA ARG A 48 22.03 8.99 5.20
C ARG A 48 20.68 8.28 5.43
N ASP A 49 19.59 9.01 5.64
CA ASP A 49 18.25 8.42 5.83
C ASP A 49 17.77 7.56 4.65
N CYS A 50 18.31 7.81 3.45
CA CYS A 50 17.96 7.08 2.23
C CYS A 50 18.53 5.66 2.14
N ILE A 51 19.57 5.33 2.91
CA ILE A 51 20.29 4.06 2.79
C ILE A 51 19.40 2.90 3.25
N ALA A 52 18.93 2.94 4.51
CA ALA A 52 18.19 1.83 5.11
C ALA A 52 16.89 1.43 4.37
N PRO A 53 16.12 2.35 3.76
CA PRO A 53 14.93 1.98 2.98
C PRO A 53 15.21 1.43 1.58
N CYS A 54 16.46 1.44 1.10
CA CYS A 54 16.79 0.93 -0.22
C CYS A 54 16.76 -0.61 -0.22
N PRO A 55 15.84 -1.27 -0.94
CA PRO A 55 15.71 -2.73 -0.88
C PRO A 55 16.79 -3.49 -1.69
N VAL A 56 17.61 -2.78 -2.45
CA VAL A 56 18.67 -3.32 -3.32
C VAL A 56 20.03 -2.74 -2.98
N ASP A 57 20.12 -1.98 -1.88
CA ASP A 57 21.37 -1.37 -1.37
C ASP A 57 22.21 -0.60 -2.40
N CYS A 58 21.57 0.00 -3.41
CA CYS A 58 22.24 0.73 -4.50
C CYS A 58 22.75 2.14 -4.14
N ILE A 59 22.90 2.49 -2.85
CA ILE A 59 23.22 3.85 -2.40
C ILE A 59 24.55 3.88 -1.65
N GLU A 60 25.48 4.71 -2.12
CA GLU A 60 26.79 4.93 -1.50
C GLU A 60 26.94 6.37 -0.99
N MET A 61 27.80 6.58 0.00
CA MET A 61 28.13 7.92 0.49
C MET A 61 29.51 8.34 -0.02
N LEU A 62 29.52 9.29 -0.95
CA LEU A 62 30.75 9.79 -1.56
C LEU A 62 31.13 11.15 -0.97
N PRO A 63 32.42 11.46 -0.80
CA PRO A 63 32.84 12.80 -0.40
C PRO A 63 32.43 13.82 -1.46
N PHE A 64 32.06 15.03 -1.03
CA PHE A 64 32.02 16.14 -1.98
C PHE A 64 33.41 16.30 -2.59
N LYS A 65 33.49 16.33 -3.93
CA LYS A 65 34.75 16.63 -4.64
C LYS A 65 35.30 17.93 -4.04
N ASN A 66 36.60 17.94 -3.73
CA ASN A 66 37.41 18.97 -3.04
C ASN A 66 37.16 20.42 -3.48
N GLN A 67 35.96 20.91 -3.29
CA GLN A 67 35.62 22.30 -3.43
C GLN A 67 35.89 22.88 -2.05
N ALA A 68 36.81 23.83 -1.96
CA ALA A 68 36.97 24.60 -0.75
C ALA A 68 35.76 25.54 -0.67
N TRP A 69 34.76 25.18 0.14
CA TRP A 69 33.61 26.05 0.38
C TRP A 69 34.02 27.09 1.42
N THR A 70 33.67 28.34 1.15
CA THR A 70 33.78 29.42 2.14
C THR A 70 32.72 29.22 3.24
N PRO A 71 32.94 29.74 4.46
CA PRO A 71 31.93 29.67 5.52
C PRO A 71 30.56 30.23 5.11
N ALA A 72 30.53 31.29 4.30
CA ALA A 72 29.31 31.86 3.78
C ALA A 72 28.56 30.90 2.84
N GLN A 73 29.27 30.20 1.95
CA GLN A 73 28.67 29.20 1.08
C GLN A 73 28.14 28.02 1.88
N GLU A 74 28.85 27.56 2.92
CA GLU A 74 28.37 26.49 3.79
C GLU A 74 27.08 26.89 4.52
N GLN A 75 27.04 28.10 5.10
CA GLN A 75 25.83 28.63 5.74
C GLN A 75 24.64 28.66 4.77
N GLN A 76 24.85 29.13 3.54
CA GLN A 76 23.81 29.14 2.51
C GLN A 76 23.28 27.73 2.18
N ARG A 77 24.09 26.68 2.28
CA ARG A 77 23.57 25.30 2.11
C ARG A 77 22.68 24.89 3.25
N VAL A 78 23.12 25.17 4.48
CA VAL A 78 22.38 24.83 5.70
C VAL A 78 21.02 25.52 5.64
N ASP A 79 21.00 26.81 5.33
CA ASP A 79 19.77 27.60 5.19
C ASP A 79 18.85 27.05 4.09
N ARG A 80 19.40 26.69 2.92
CA ARG A 80 18.64 26.07 1.82
C ARG A 80 18.05 24.72 2.21
N ALA A 81 18.83 23.86 2.86
CA ALA A 81 18.40 22.56 3.34
C ALA A 81 17.26 22.70 4.36
N GLU A 82 17.39 23.62 5.31
CA GLU A 82 16.32 23.93 6.26
C GLU A 82 15.05 24.41 5.55
N HIS A 83 15.18 25.33 4.59
CA HIS A 83 14.02 25.85 3.86
C HIS A 83 13.29 24.75 3.10
N ARG A 84 14.02 23.83 2.44
CA ARG A 84 13.43 22.68 1.75
C ARG A 84 12.73 21.74 2.71
N ARG A 85 13.35 21.42 3.85
CA ARG A 85 12.74 20.58 4.89
C ARG A 85 11.42 21.17 5.39
N LYS A 86 11.43 22.46 5.77
CA LYS A 86 10.23 23.19 6.21
C LYS A 86 9.13 23.15 5.14
N SER A 87 9.49 23.38 3.89
CA SER A 87 8.58 23.32 2.73
C SER A 87 7.98 21.92 2.52
N ARG A 88 8.79 20.86 2.66
CA ARG A 88 8.34 19.46 2.59
C ARG A 88 7.36 19.13 3.70
N ASP A 89 7.70 19.47 4.94
CA ASP A 89 6.87 19.17 6.10
C ASP A 89 5.50 19.87 6.00
N ALA A 90 5.48 21.15 5.60
CA ALA A 90 4.25 21.89 5.35
C ALA A 90 3.38 21.23 4.26
N ARG A 91 4.00 20.75 3.17
CA ARG A 91 3.30 20.02 2.11
C ARG A 91 2.70 18.70 2.63
N LEU A 92 3.45 17.93 3.42
CA LEU A 92 2.97 16.67 3.99
C LEU A 92 1.81 16.88 4.96
N GLU A 93 1.88 17.88 5.84
CA GLU A 93 0.79 18.20 6.77
C GLU A 93 -0.48 18.63 6.05
N ARG A 94 -0.36 19.47 5.00
CA ARG A 94 -1.50 19.83 4.15
C ARG A 94 -2.17 18.59 3.55
N LEU A 95 -1.39 17.70 2.94
CA LEU A 95 -1.91 16.46 2.32
C LEU A 95 -2.55 15.51 3.35
N LYS A 96 -1.97 15.40 4.55
CA LYS A 96 -2.56 14.60 5.66
C LYS A 96 -3.92 15.15 6.07
N LEU A 97 -4.04 16.48 6.20
CA LEU A 97 -5.30 17.13 6.56
C LEU A 97 -6.36 16.91 5.47
N GLU A 98 -6.04 17.16 4.20
CA GLU A 98 -6.92 16.92 3.06
C GLU A 98 -7.39 15.46 2.97
N ARG A 99 -6.49 14.50 3.22
CA ARG A 99 -6.85 13.08 3.27
C ARG A 99 -7.79 12.76 4.42
N LYS A 100 -7.53 13.32 5.61
CA LYS A 100 -8.37 13.12 6.81
C LYS A 100 -9.77 13.68 6.61
N THR A 101 -9.88 14.91 6.08
CA THR A 101 -11.19 15.54 5.81
C THR A 101 -11.97 14.74 4.78
N ARG A 102 -11.34 14.30 3.69
CA ARG A 102 -11.98 13.45 2.66
C ARG A 102 -12.47 12.12 3.24
N LEU A 103 -11.69 11.48 4.10
CA LEU A 103 -12.10 10.23 4.76
C LEU A 103 -13.28 10.46 5.72
N GLN A 104 -13.26 11.54 6.50
CA GLN A 104 -14.37 11.90 7.40
C GLN A 104 -15.66 12.18 6.63
N GLN A 105 -15.59 12.92 5.51
CA GLN A 105 -16.74 13.15 4.63
C GLN A 105 -17.28 11.83 4.04
N LYS A 106 -16.40 10.94 3.57
CA LYS A 106 -16.79 9.61 3.09
C LYS A 106 -17.44 8.77 4.19
N GLN A 107 -16.95 8.85 5.42
CA GLN A 107 -17.52 8.13 6.54
C GLN A 107 -18.89 8.70 6.95
N ALA A 108 -19.06 10.02 6.94
CA ALA A 108 -20.33 10.69 7.21
C ALA A 108 -21.40 10.34 6.17
N THR A 109 -21.04 10.30 4.87
CA THR A 109 -21.94 9.90 3.78
C THR A 109 -22.35 8.42 3.89
N LEU A 110 -21.40 7.51 4.18
CA LEU A 110 -21.70 6.09 4.42
C LEU A 110 -22.62 5.88 5.64
N LYS A 111 -22.40 6.61 6.75
CA LYS A 111 -23.27 6.56 7.92
C LYS A 111 -24.68 7.10 7.63
N LYS A 112 -24.81 8.14 6.81
CA LYS A 112 -26.12 8.68 6.40
C LYS A 112 -26.91 7.71 5.50
N GLY A 113 -26.22 6.84 4.77
CA GLY A 113 -26.81 5.72 4.04
C GLY A 113 -27.15 4.47 4.88
N SER A 114 -26.78 4.43 6.17
CA SER A 114 -26.99 3.27 7.03
C SER A 114 -28.47 2.98 7.34
N THR A 115 -29.34 3.99 7.38
CA THR A 115 -30.79 3.78 7.56
C THR A 115 -31.41 2.98 6.41
N VAL A 116 -30.94 3.19 5.17
CA VAL A 116 -31.31 2.38 3.98
C VAL A 116 -30.53 1.07 3.92
N GLY A 117 -29.29 1.05 4.42
CA GLY A 117 -28.43 -0.13 4.48
C GLY A 117 -28.89 -1.19 5.47
N ASP A 118 -29.41 -0.79 6.62
CA ASP A 118 -29.88 -1.70 7.67
C ASP A 118 -31.22 -2.35 7.27
N ALA A 119 -32.09 -1.63 6.56
CA ALA A 119 -33.28 -2.22 5.91
C ALA A 119 -32.90 -3.26 4.84
N LYS A 120 -31.85 -3.01 4.04
CA LYS A 120 -31.34 -3.97 3.05
C LYS A 120 -30.69 -5.20 3.71
N LYS A 121 -29.93 -5.04 4.80
CA LYS A 121 -29.37 -6.16 5.57
C LYS A 121 -30.46 -7.04 6.16
N ALA A 122 -31.49 -6.45 6.75
CA ALA A 122 -32.64 -7.18 7.29
C ALA A 122 -33.38 -7.98 6.18
N ALA A 123 -33.55 -7.40 4.99
CA ALA A 123 -34.17 -8.08 3.86
C ALA A 123 -33.33 -9.26 3.32
N ILE A 124 -32.01 -9.12 3.26
CA ILE A 124 -31.08 -10.18 2.85
C ILE A 124 -31.09 -11.32 3.86
N GLU A 125 -31.04 -11.02 5.16
CA GLU A 125 -31.09 -12.03 6.21
C GLU A 125 -32.42 -12.81 6.19
N ALA A 126 -33.54 -12.11 5.98
CA ALA A 126 -34.85 -12.74 5.79
C ALA A 126 -34.91 -13.61 4.51
N ALA A 127 -34.22 -13.22 3.43
CA ALA A 127 -34.11 -14.03 2.22
C ALA A 127 -33.28 -15.30 2.46
N ILE A 128 -32.16 -15.20 3.18
CA ILE A 128 -31.32 -16.37 3.53
C ILE A 128 -32.09 -17.34 4.43
N LYS A 129 -32.80 -16.85 5.46
CA LYS A 129 -33.65 -17.70 6.31
C LYS A 129 -34.74 -18.42 5.51
N ARG A 130 -35.39 -17.74 4.57
CA ARG A 130 -36.38 -18.35 3.66
C ARG A 130 -35.75 -19.38 2.72
N ALA A 131 -34.56 -19.11 2.20
CA ALA A 131 -33.82 -20.05 1.36
C ALA A 131 -33.37 -21.29 2.15
N ALA A 132 -32.90 -21.11 3.39
CA ALA A 132 -32.53 -22.19 4.29
C ALA A 132 -33.75 -23.07 4.64
N ALA A 133 -34.90 -22.47 4.99
CA ALA A 133 -36.15 -23.18 5.26
C ALA A 133 -36.65 -23.95 4.04
N LYS A 134 -36.55 -23.36 2.83
CA LYS A 134 -36.85 -24.07 1.58
C LYS A 134 -35.87 -25.21 1.31
N LYS A 135 -34.60 -25.09 1.68
CA LYS A 135 -33.57 -26.11 1.47
C LYS A 135 -33.70 -27.28 2.44
N SER A 136 -34.13 -27.03 3.68
CA SER A 136 -34.47 -28.10 4.63
C SER A 136 -35.81 -28.76 4.31
N ALA A 137 -36.78 -28.04 3.76
CA ALA A 137 -38.01 -28.62 3.21
C ALA A 137 -37.80 -29.34 1.86
N MET A 138 -36.77 -28.96 1.11
CA MET A 138 -36.38 -29.53 -0.18
C MET A 138 -35.07 -30.31 -0.05
N GLN A 139 -35.06 -31.38 0.76
CA GLN A 139 -34.08 -32.46 0.58
C GLN A 139 -34.42 -33.18 -0.72
N THR A 140 -33.96 -32.62 -1.83
CA THR A 140 -34.17 -33.13 -3.19
C THR A 140 -33.57 -34.53 -3.33
N ARG A 141 -34.46 -35.49 -3.56
CA ARG A 141 -34.14 -36.75 -4.25
C ARG A 141 -33.28 -36.43 -5.49
N PRO A 142 -32.15 -37.11 -5.73
CA PRO A 142 -31.28 -36.79 -6.86
C PRO A 142 -32.06 -36.93 -8.16
N ARG A 143 -31.98 -35.92 -9.04
CA ARG A 143 -32.60 -35.99 -10.36
C ARG A 143 -31.99 -37.16 -11.15
N ASN A 144 -32.81 -37.79 -11.99
CA ASN A 144 -32.38 -38.86 -12.90
C ASN A 144 -32.02 -40.17 -12.20
N THR A 145 -32.81 -40.57 -11.19
CA THR A 145 -32.64 -41.84 -10.46
C THR A 145 -33.58 -42.97 -10.90
N ASP A 146 -34.42 -42.73 -11.92
CA ASP A 146 -35.56 -43.58 -12.21
C ASP A 146 -35.23 -44.85 -13.04
N ASN A 147 -34.00 -44.98 -13.57
CA ASN A 147 -33.56 -46.12 -14.39
C ASN A 147 -32.09 -46.53 -14.10
N LEU A 148 -31.70 -46.67 -12.83
CA LEU A 148 -30.38 -47.19 -12.47
C LEU A 148 -30.40 -48.69 -12.20
N THR A 149 -29.31 -49.36 -12.56
CA THR A 149 -29.07 -50.73 -12.12
C THR A 149 -28.85 -50.78 -10.60
N PRO A 150 -29.11 -51.92 -9.93
CA PRO A 150 -28.95 -52.04 -8.48
C PRO A 150 -27.56 -51.65 -7.97
N ALA A 151 -26.51 -51.94 -8.75
CA ALA A 151 -25.14 -51.57 -8.43
C ALA A 151 -24.89 -50.05 -8.47
N GLN A 152 -25.50 -49.35 -9.43
CA GLN A 152 -25.37 -47.89 -9.53
C GLN A 152 -26.20 -47.17 -8.46
N GLN A 153 -27.35 -47.73 -8.08
CA GLN A 153 -28.15 -47.18 -6.98
C GLN A 153 -27.38 -47.24 -5.65
N ALA A 154 -26.73 -48.37 -5.36
CA ALA A 154 -25.89 -48.53 -4.16
C ALA A 154 -24.72 -47.53 -4.11
N GLN A 155 -24.15 -47.15 -5.26
CA GLN A 155 -23.08 -46.14 -5.33
C GLN A 155 -23.61 -44.73 -5.01
N VAL A 156 -24.80 -44.38 -5.50
CA VAL A 156 -25.46 -43.10 -5.21
C VAL A 156 -25.79 -42.99 -3.72
N ASP A 157 -26.31 -44.07 -3.12
CA ASP A 157 -26.67 -44.09 -1.70
C ASP A 157 -25.43 -44.03 -0.80
N ALA A 158 -24.35 -44.72 -1.16
CA ALA A 158 -23.07 -44.62 -0.47
C ALA A 158 -22.47 -43.21 -0.55
N ALA A 159 -22.57 -42.54 -1.71
CA ALA A 159 -22.12 -41.16 -1.89
C ALA A 159 -22.93 -40.17 -1.04
N ASN A 160 -24.25 -40.36 -0.97
CA ASN A 160 -25.12 -39.52 -0.14
C ASN A 160 -24.86 -39.70 1.36
N THR A 161 -24.62 -40.94 1.80
CA THR A 161 -24.28 -41.26 3.20
C THR A 161 -22.94 -40.64 3.63
N ARG A 162 -21.96 -40.56 2.72
CA ARG A 162 -20.69 -39.87 2.97
C ARG A 162 -20.88 -38.35 3.08
N ARG A 163 -21.83 -37.80 2.31
CA ARG A 163 -22.12 -36.37 2.26
C ARG A 163 -22.89 -35.84 3.47
N THR A 164 -23.66 -36.69 4.15
CA THR A 164 -24.40 -36.34 5.38
C THR A 164 -23.61 -36.53 6.67
N LYS A 165 -22.46 -37.22 6.61
CA LYS A 165 -21.53 -37.41 7.74
C LYS A 165 -20.43 -36.35 7.86
N LEU A 166 -20.34 -35.42 6.90
CA LEU A 166 -19.49 -34.21 6.93
C LEU A 166 -20.30 -33.02 7.45
#